data_AF-A0A956SR39-F1
#
_entry.id   AF-A0A956SR39-F1
#
_cell.length_a   1.000
_cell.length_b   1.000
_cell.length_c   1.000
_cell.angle_alpha   90.00
_cell.angle_beta   90.00
_cell.angle_gamma   90.00
#
_symmetry.space_group_name_H-M   'P 1'
#
loop_
_entity.id
_entity.type
_entity.pdbx_description
1 polymer ?
#
loop_
_entity_poly.entity_id
_entity_poly.type
_entity_poly.pdbx_seq_one_letter_code
_entity_poly.pdbx_strand_id
1 'polypeptide(L)'
;MLTLRLALRSLANRRLTTILTIVSIALSVALLVGVETVRRGVRESFAGTIRGTDLIVGARGSGQQLLMSSIFGLGSAAGTLTWETYERWAAHPAVEWTIPISLGDSYYGYRVVGTTEAFLEHYRFRNDGRPTVAQGTWV
;
A
#
# COMPACT_ATOMS: atom_id res chain seq x y z
N MET A 1 -17.77 -43.31 19.86
CA MET A 1 -18.70 -42.31 20.44
C MET A 1 -18.64 -42.18 21.96
N LEU A 2 -18.26 -43.21 22.72
CA LEU A 2 -18.18 -43.12 24.19
C LEU A 2 -17.05 -42.19 24.69
N THR A 3 -15.90 -42.21 24.01
CA THR A 3 -14.70 -41.44 24.36
C THR A 3 -14.91 -39.92 24.24
N LEU A 4 -15.58 -39.45 23.18
CA LEU A 4 -15.91 -38.04 23.00
C LEU A 4 -16.88 -37.53 24.09
N ARG A 5 -17.88 -38.35 24.47
CA ARG A 5 -18.83 -38.02 25.54
C ARG A 5 -18.15 -37.95 26.92
N LEU A 6 -17.21 -38.85 27.19
CA LEU A 6 -16.42 -38.83 28.43
C LEU A 6 -15.48 -37.62 28.47
N ALA A 7 -14.83 -37.28 27.35
CA ALA A 7 -13.98 -36.09 27.23
C ALA A 7 -14.76 -34.79 27.48
N LEU A 8 -15.95 -34.64 26.87
CA LEU A 8 -16.83 -33.49 27.08
C LEU A 8 -17.33 -33.37 28.53
N ARG A 9 -17.71 -34.49 29.16
CA ARG A 9 -18.07 -34.50 30.59
C ARG A 9 -16.88 -34.15 31.49
N SER A 10 -15.67 -34.56 31.13
CA SER A 10 -14.44 -34.22 31.85
C SER A 10 -14.13 -32.72 31.77
N LEU A 11 -14.20 -32.12 30.57
CA LEU A 11 -14.08 -30.67 30.38
C LEU A 11 -15.16 -29.90 31.16
N ALA A 12 -16.40 -30.38 31.12
CA ALA A 12 -17.52 -29.77 31.84
C ALA A 12 -17.43 -29.89 33.37
N ASN A 13 -16.60 -30.80 33.90
CA ASN A 13 -16.31 -30.91 35.34
C ASN A 13 -15.17 -29.97 35.76
N ARG A 14 -14.29 -29.58 34.83
CA ARG A 14 -13.15 -28.67 35.06
C ARG A 14 -13.34 -27.32 34.35
N ARG A 15 -14.55 -26.76 34.44
CA ARG A 15 -15.00 -25.60 33.65
C ARG A 15 -14.04 -24.42 33.74
N LEU A 16 -13.57 -24.08 34.94
CA LEU A 16 -12.67 -22.94 35.15
C LEU A 16 -11.37 -23.09 34.34
N THR A 17 -10.65 -24.19 34.54
CA THR A 17 -9.38 -24.45 33.85
C THR A 17 -9.58 -24.55 32.34
N THR A 18 -10.63 -25.24 31.90
CA THR A 18 -10.96 -25.35 30.47
C THR A 18 -11.25 -24.00 29.84
N ILE A 19 -12.00 -23.12 30.51
CA ILE A 19 -12.28 -21.76 30.01
C ILE A 19 -10.99 -20.94 29.93
N LEU A 20 -10.14 -20.96 30.97
CA LEU A 20 -8.86 -20.24 30.92
C LEU A 20 -7.98 -20.71 29.75
N THR A 21 -7.90 -22.01 29.50
CA THR A 21 -7.13 -22.55 28.37
C THR A 21 -7.71 -22.11 27.03
N ILE A 22 -9.04 -22.18 26.87
CA ILE A 22 -9.72 -21.72 25.64
C ILE A 22 -9.46 -20.23 25.41
N VAL A 23 -9.62 -19.39 26.44
CA VAL A 23 -9.38 -17.94 26.34
C VAL A 23 -7.92 -17.65 25.99
N SER A 24 -6.97 -18.36 26.60
CA SER A 24 -5.55 -18.20 26.30
C SER A 24 -5.24 -18.53 24.83
N ILE A 25 -5.73 -19.67 24.33
CA ILE A 25 -5.54 -20.06 22.92
C ILE A 25 -6.23 -19.05 21.99
N ALA A 26 -7.47 -18.65 22.32
CA ALA A 26 -8.23 -17.68 21.53
C ALA A 26 -7.50 -16.34 21.44
N LEU A 27 -6.94 -15.84 22.54
CA LEU A 27 -6.18 -14.59 22.56
C LEU A 27 -4.91 -14.68 21.71
N SER A 28 -4.15 -15.77 21.81
CA SER A 28 -2.95 -15.99 21.00
C SER A 28 -3.26 -16.04 19.50
N VAL A 29 -4.31 -16.76 19.10
CA VAL A 29 -4.73 -16.86 17.70
C VAL A 29 -5.29 -15.52 17.22
N ALA A 30 -6.12 -14.85 18.02
CA ALA A 30 -6.70 -13.55 17.68
C ALA A 30 -5.61 -12.50 17.46
N LEU A 31 -4.56 -12.49 18.29
CA LEU A 31 -3.42 -11.59 18.10
C LEU A 31 -2.70 -11.86 16.78
N LEU A 32 -2.39 -13.13 16.48
CA LEU A 32 -1.70 -13.52 15.26
C LEU A 32 -2.50 -13.12 14.00
N VAL A 33 -3.78 -13.50 13.97
CA VAL A 33 -4.68 -13.20 12.85
C VAL A 33 -4.95 -11.70 12.76
N GLY A 34 -5.10 -11.01 13.89
CA GLY A 34 -5.33 -9.57 13.95
C GLY A 34 -4.17 -8.80 13.33
N VAL A 35 -2.93 -9.10 13.71
CA VAL A 35 -1.72 -8.47 13.15
C VAL A 35 -1.64 -8.70 11.64
N GLU A 36 -1.85 -9.93 11.19
CA GLU A 36 -1.79 -10.24 9.76
C GLU A 36 -2.93 -9.56 8.98
N THR A 37 -4.13 -9.46 9.56
CA THR A 37 -5.27 -8.77 8.94
C THR A 37 -5.01 -7.28 8.81
N VAL A 38 -4.51 -6.62 9.86
CA VAL A 38 -4.13 -5.21 9.80
C VAL A 38 -3.03 -4.99 8.77
N ARG A 39 -2.00 -5.84 8.76
CA ARG A 39 -0.92 -5.78 7.78
C ARG A 39 -1.41 -5.92 6.34
N ARG A 40 -2.36 -6.84 6.08
CA ARG A 40 -2.97 -7.02 4.75
C ARG A 40 -3.84 -5.83 4.36
N GLY A 41 -4.72 -5.38 5.26
CA GLY A 41 -5.59 -4.23 5.00
C GLY A 41 -4.81 -2.96 4.69
N VAL A 42 -3.70 -2.72 5.38
CA VAL A 42 -2.78 -1.61 5.07
C VAL A 42 -2.17 -1.77 3.67
N ARG A 43 -1.68 -2.96 3.30
CA ARG A 43 -1.13 -3.20 1.95
C ARG A 43 -2.15 -3.06 0.83
N GLU A 44 -3.34 -3.60 1.01
CA GLU A 44 -4.43 -3.51 0.03
C GLU A 44 -4.92 -2.08 -0.13
N SER A 45 -4.99 -1.31 0.95
CA SER A 45 -5.34 0.12 0.89
C SER A 45 -4.35 0.90 0.03
N PHE A 46 -3.06 0.56 0.10
CA PHE A 46 -2.03 1.18 -0.74
C PHE A 46 -2.14 0.76 -2.21
N ALA A 47 -2.38 -0.52 -2.50
CA ALA A 47 -2.54 -1.03 -3.86
C ALA A 47 -3.83 -0.50 -4.55
N GLY A 48 -4.93 -0.38 -3.80
CA GLY A 48 -6.22 0.11 -4.33
C GLY A 48 -6.30 1.62 -4.56
N THR A 49 -5.27 2.39 -4.16
CA THR A 49 -5.28 3.85 -4.30
C THR A 49 -5.08 4.29 -5.75
N ILE A 50 -4.35 3.53 -6.58
CA ILE A 50 -4.13 3.83 -7.99
C ILE A 50 -4.87 2.86 -8.86
N ARG A 51 -5.51 3.40 -9.90
CA ARG A 51 -6.18 2.62 -10.94
C ARG A 51 -5.59 2.98 -12.30
N GLY A 52 -5.49 1.99 -13.18
CA GLY A 52 -4.97 2.19 -14.54
C GLY A 52 -3.47 2.45 -14.62
N THR A 53 -2.67 2.05 -13.62
CA THR A 53 -1.20 2.04 -13.75
C THR A 53 -0.71 0.59 -13.66
N ASP A 54 -0.15 0.09 -14.75
CA ASP A 54 0.29 -1.29 -14.84
C ASP A 54 1.68 -1.51 -14.20
N LEU A 55 2.54 -0.48 -14.27
CA LEU A 55 3.92 -0.57 -13.81
C LEU A 55 4.43 0.75 -13.24
N ILE A 56 5.11 0.67 -12.10
CA ILE A 56 5.91 1.76 -11.54
C ILE A 56 7.38 1.41 -11.73
N VAL A 57 8.11 2.27 -12.43
CA VAL A 57 9.55 2.11 -12.68
C VAL A 57 10.32 3.14 -11.86
N GLY A 58 11.38 2.70 -11.19
CA GLY A 58 12.21 3.55 -10.34
C GLY A 58 13.64 3.04 -10.24
N ALA A 59 14.48 3.79 -9.52
CA ALA A 59 15.83 3.36 -9.21
C ALA A 59 15.83 2.04 -8.40
N ARG A 60 16.95 1.31 -8.44
CA ARG A 60 17.12 0.05 -7.71
C ARG A 60 16.81 0.24 -6.21
N GLY A 61 15.85 -0.51 -5.71
CA GLY A 61 15.41 -0.44 -4.32
C GLY A 61 14.29 -1.43 -4.02
N SER A 62 13.58 -1.22 -2.90
CA SER A 62 12.40 -2.03 -2.59
C SER A 62 11.17 -1.51 -3.33
N GLY A 63 10.38 -2.40 -3.94
CA GLY A 63 9.15 -2.01 -4.65
C GLY A 63 8.12 -1.33 -3.73
N GLN A 64 8.11 -1.68 -2.44
CA GLN A 64 7.26 -1.02 -1.44
C GLN A 64 7.69 0.42 -1.20
N GLN A 65 8.99 0.69 -1.06
CA GLN A 65 9.51 2.04 -0.91
C GLN A 65 9.23 2.88 -2.16
N LEU A 66 9.40 2.30 -3.36
CA LEU A 66 9.09 2.98 -4.62
C LEU A 66 7.60 3.38 -4.68
N LEU A 67 6.70 2.46 -4.34
CA LEU A 67 5.26 2.74 -4.31
C LEU A 67 4.92 3.81 -3.25
N MET A 68 5.47 3.71 -2.04
CA MET A 68 5.27 4.71 -0.98
C MET A 68 5.78 6.09 -1.39
N SER A 69 6.98 6.17 -1.97
CA SER A 69 7.59 7.44 -2.35
C SER A 69 6.86 8.07 -3.53
N SER A 70 6.57 7.31 -4.59
CA SER A 70 6.03 7.84 -5.83
C SER A 70 4.56 8.26 -5.73
N ILE A 71 3.78 7.55 -4.92
CA ILE A 71 2.32 7.69 -4.90
C ILE A 71 1.84 8.44 -3.68
N PHE A 72 2.38 8.07 -2.52
CA PHE A 72 1.98 8.65 -1.24
C PHE A 72 2.90 9.79 -0.82
N GLY A 73 4.01 10.01 -1.52
CA GLY A 73 5.01 10.99 -1.13
C GLY A 73 5.70 10.66 0.20
N LEU A 74 5.58 9.41 0.67
CA LEU A 74 6.06 8.97 1.97
C LEU A 74 7.44 8.31 1.87
N GLY A 75 8.34 8.68 2.77
CA GLY A 75 9.70 8.15 2.84
C GLY A 75 10.66 8.78 1.83
N SER A 76 11.84 8.19 1.69
CA SER A 76 12.86 8.61 0.72
C SER A 76 12.74 7.79 -0.56
N ALA A 77 12.87 8.46 -1.71
CA ALA A 77 13.03 7.75 -2.98
C ALA A 77 14.33 6.94 -2.93
N ALA A 78 14.30 5.69 -3.40
CA ALA A 78 15.47 4.81 -3.42
C ALA A 78 16.59 5.32 -4.35
N GLY A 79 16.29 6.34 -5.17
CA GLY A 79 17.19 7.01 -6.09
C GLY A 79 16.41 7.62 -7.25
N THR A 80 17.11 8.34 -8.13
CA THR A 80 16.52 8.99 -9.31
C THR A 80 16.89 8.22 -10.57
N LEU A 81 15.94 8.11 -11.52
CA LEU A 81 16.23 7.60 -12.86
C LEU A 81 16.81 8.73 -13.73
N THR A 82 17.75 8.40 -14.62
CA THR A 82 18.24 9.39 -15.59
C THR A 82 17.15 9.71 -16.62
N TRP A 83 17.15 10.95 -17.12
CA TRP A 83 16.20 11.38 -18.15
C TRP A 83 16.27 10.51 -19.41
N GLU A 84 17.49 10.15 -19.84
CA GLU A 84 17.73 9.25 -20.97
C GLU A 84 17.07 7.87 -20.80
N THR A 85 17.03 7.35 -19.56
CA THR A 85 16.37 6.07 -19.26
C THR A 85 14.86 6.22 -19.39
N TYR A 86 14.31 7.34 -18.92
CA TYR A 86 12.90 7.65 -19.10
C TYR A 86 12.53 7.75 -20.59
N GLU A 87 13.30 8.50 -21.39
CA GLU A 87 13.05 8.66 -22.83
C GLU A 87 13.08 7.31 -23.57
N ARG A 88 14.02 6.43 -23.20
CA ARG A 88 14.08 5.07 -23.76
C ARG A 88 12.80 4.27 -23.49
N TRP A 89 12.25 4.35 -22.29
CA TRP A 89 11.01 3.64 -21.94
C TRP A 89 9.78 4.30 -22.54
N ALA A 90 9.74 5.64 -22.58
CA ALA A 90 8.66 6.39 -23.22
C ALA A 90 8.58 6.12 -24.72
N ALA A 91 9.71 5.86 -25.39
CA ALA A 91 9.77 5.48 -26.80
C ALA A 91 9.54 3.98 -27.07
N HIS A 92 9.36 3.16 -26.03
CA HIS A 92 9.23 1.71 -26.19
C HIS A 92 7.84 1.34 -26.77
N PRO A 93 7.74 0.47 -27.80
CA PRO A 93 6.47 0.21 -28.48
C PRO A 93 5.38 -0.44 -27.62
N ALA A 94 5.76 -1.04 -26.49
CA ALA A 94 4.81 -1.62 -25.53
C ALA A 94 4.27 -0.62 -24.50
N VAL A 95 4.65 0.66 -24.59
CA VAL A 95 4.28 1.71 -23.63
C VAL A 95 3.32 2.67 -24.31
N GLU A 96 2.07 2.69 -23.86
CA GLU A 96 1.03 3.56 -24.41
C GLU A 96 1.17 5.01 -23.96
N TRP A 97 1.51 5.21 -22.68
CA TRP A 97 1.74 6.51 -22.07
C TRP A 97 2.67 6.38 -20.86
N THR A 98 3.33 7.46 -20.49
CA THR A 98 4.18 7.53 -19.31
C THR A 98 3.97 8.83 -18.56
N ILE A 99 4.20 8.79 -17.25
CA ILE A 99 4.12 9.95 -16.37
C ILE A 99 5.45 10.02 -15.61
N PRO A 100 6.36 10.94 -15.94
CA PRO A 100 7.55 11.17 -15.15
C PRO A 100 7.16 11.87 -13.85
N ILE A 101 7.70 11.40 -12.73
CA ILE A 101 7.46 11.97 -11.41
C ILE A 101 8.82 12.28 -10.78
N SER A 102 9.05 13.54 -10.44
CA SER A 102 10.19 14.01 -9.67
C SER A 102 9.71 14.56 -8.33
N LEU A 103 10.34 14.11 -7.26
CA LEU A 103 9.99 14.47 -5.89
C LEU A 103 11.23 15.03 -5.21
N GLY A 104 11.12 16.20 -4.58
CA GLY A 104 12.24 16.82 -3.87
C GLY A 104 11.76 17.60 -2.66
N ASP A 105 11.04 18.68 -2.94
CA ASP A 105 10.69 19.68 -1.92
C ASP A 105 9.24 19.53 -1.42
N SER A 106 8.93 20.31 -0.39
CA SER A 106 7.58 20.48 0.12
C SER A 106 7.35 21.96 0.43
N TYR A 107 6.13 22.42 0.20
CA TYR A 107 5.70 23.79 0.46
C TYR A 107 4.48 23.75 1.40
N TYR A 108 4.58 24.37 2.59
CA TYR A 108 3.55 24.34 3.64
C TYR A 108 2.99 22.94 3.96
N GLY A 109 3.85 21.92 3.94
CA GLY A 109 3.45 20.53 4.21
C GLY A 109 2.84 19.80 3.02
N TYR A 110 2.67 20.46 1.86
CA TYR A 110 2.31 19.82 0.60
C TYR A 110 3.56 19.46 -0.19
N ARG A 111 3.62 18.24 -0.73
CA ARG A 111 4.78 17.80 -1.51
C ARG A 111 4.75 18.45 -2.89
N VAL A 112 5.88 19.00 -3.31
CA VAL A 112 6.06 19.54 -4.65
C VAL A 112 6.43 18.39 -5.57
N VAL A 113 5.66 18.23 -6.66
CA VAL A 113 5.85 17.16 -7.64
C VAL A 113 6.11 17.76 -9.00
N GLY A 114 7.27 17.47 -9.57
CA GLY A 114 7.58 17.76 -10.97
C GLY A 114 7.04 16.66 -11.86
N THR A 115 6.15 17.00 -12.79
CA THR A 115 5.55 16.03 -13.72
C THR A 115 5.10 16.73 -15.02
N THR A 116 4.44 16.00 -15.91
CA THR A 116 3.92 16.48 -17.20
C THR A 116 2.39 16.54 -17.19
N GLU A 117 1.79 17.14 -18.21
CA GLU A 117 0.32 17.21 -18.37
C GLU A 117 -0.35 15.83 -18.40
N ALA A 118 0.37 14.80 -18.86
CA ALA A 118 -0.05 13.40 -18.82
C ALA A 118 -0.46 12.93 -17.41
N PHE A 119 0.08 13.55 -16.35
CA PHE A 119 -0.38 13.29 -14.98
C PHE A 119 -1.86 13.62 -14.81
N LEU A 120 -2.32 14.76 -15.32
CA LEU A 120 -3.72 15.17 -15.19
C LEU A 120 -4.64 14.32 -16.08
N GLU A 121 -4.12 13.91 -17.24
CA GLU A 121 -4.88 13.14 -18.22
C GLU A 121 -5.06 11.68 -17.82
N HIS A 122 -4.01 11.00 -17.35
CA HIS A 122 -3.99 9.56 -17.15
C HIS A 122 -4.04 9.14 -15.67
N TYR A 123 -3.57 9.96 -14.73
CA TYR A 123 -3.55 9.56 -13.32
C TYR A 123 -4.97 9.44 -12.77
N ARG A 124 -5.27 8.29 -12.16
CA ARG A 124 -6.55 8.01 -11.49
C ARG A 124 -6.27 7.54 -10.07
N PHE A 125 -6.95 8.16 -9.11
CA PHE A 125 -6.95 7.72 -7.73
C PHE A 125 -8.36 7.35 -7.28
N ARG A 126 -8.48 6.45 -6.29
CA ARG A 126 -9.71 6.08 -5.55
C ARG A 126 -11.05 6.42 -6.22
N ASN A 127 -11.80 5.40 -6.67
CA ASN A 127 -13.11 5.56 -7.35
C ASN A 127 -13.04 6.45 -8.61
N ASP A 128 -12.01 6.27 -9.43
CA ASP A 128 -11.77 6.99 -10.70
C ASP A 128 -11.71 8.53 -10.57
N GLY A 129 -11.35 9.02 -9.39
CA GLY A 129 -11.04 10.42 -9.14
C GLY A 129 -9.87 10.89 -10.00
N ARG A 130 -9.98 12.13 -10.51
CA ARG A 130 -8.96 12.79 -11.31
C ARG A 130 -8.36 13.96 -10.53
N PRO A 131 -7.05 14.19 -10.63
CA PRO A 131 -6.45 15.38 -10.06
C PRO A 131 -6.96 16.63 -10.79
N THR A 132 -7.23 17.69 -10.05
CA THR A 132 -7.62 18.99 -10.57
C THR A 132 -6.57 20.02 -10.21
N VAL A 133 -6.26 20.92 -11.13
CA VAL A 133 -5.35 22.03 -10.86
C VAL A 133 -6.14 23.23 -10.35
N ALA A 134 -5.71 23.78 -9.22
CA ALA A 134 -6.15 25.08 -8.74
C ALA A 134 -5.00 26.07 -8.93
N GLN A 135 -5.29 27.26 -9.45
CA GLN A 135 -4.32 28.35 -9.46
C GLN A 135 -4.22 28.93 -8.05
N GLY A 136 -2.99 29.14 -7.58
CA GLY A 136 -2.69 29.76 -6.30
C GLY A 136 -1.46 30.63 -6.41
N THR A 137 -1.34 31.59 -5.48
CA THR A 137 -0.15 32.44 -5.37
C THR A 137 0.79 31.80 -4.37
N TRP A 138 2.03 31.53 -4.78
CA TRP A 138 3.11 31.15 -3.88
C TRP A 138 3.56 32.41 -3.15
N VAL A 139 3.16 32.57 -1.89
CA VAL A 139 3.60 33.69 -1.01
C VAL A 139 4.61 33.18 0.01
#